data_AF-A0A535M4B5-F1
#
_entry.id   AF-A0A535M4B5-F1
#
_cell.length_a   1.000
_cell.length_b   1.000
_cell.length_c   1.000
_cell.angle_alpha   90.00
_cell.angle_beta   90.00
_cell.angle_gamma   90.00
#
_symmetry.space_group_name_H-M   'P 1'
#
loop_
_entity.id
_entity.type
_entity.pdbx_description
1 polymer ?
#
loop_
_entity_poly.entity_id
_entity_poly.type
_entity_poly.pdbx_seq_one_letter_code
_entity_poly.pdbx_strand_id
1 'polypeptide(L)'
;MSPVPPGDPPPTRVYVPPLEPAPVVAVVGRRGRRRRSGSAGPLLLVLLVVVMVGAGRLTEPAAHGRGEIVLEDAPGAGQHPFTASVATGPAPSAATPATGETAPGLSGATAAVITTVRGSQPGFYGGTRNAASCDAQRLIEDLQKTPAQAAAWAEVEGITPQDIPSFAGGLTGVVLR
;
A
#
# COMPACT_ATOMS: atom_id res chain seq x y z
N MET A 1 -10.32 -2.33 -45.00
CA MET A 1 -10.39 -2.40 -43.53
C MET A 1 -9.87 -1.08 -42.99
N SER A 2 -10.74 -0.24 -42.44
CA SER A 2 -10.35 1.07 -41.90
C SER A 2 -9.79 0.90 -40.48
N PRO A 3 -8.74 1.64 -40.09
CA PRO A 3 -8.19 1.57 -38.74
C PRO A 3 -9.18 2.14 -37.71
N VAL A 4 -9.35 1.43 -36.60
CA VAL A 4 -10.11 1.89 -35.43
C VAL A 4 -9.30 3.00 -34.74
N PRO A 5 -9.88 4.18 -34.47
CA PRO A 5 -9.19 5.24 -33.76
C PRO A 5 -8.90 4.83 -32.31
N PRO A 6 -7.79 5.30 -31.72
CA PRO A 6 -7.50 5.06 -30.31
C PRO A 6 -8.60 5.69 -29.44
N GLY A 7 -9.14 4.91 -28.50
CA GLY A 7 -10.10 5.38 -27.51
C GLY A 7 -9.45 6.36 -26.54
N ASP A 8 -10.24 7.29 -26.02
CA ASP A 8 -9.80 8.27 -25.03
C ASP A 8 -9.24 7.57 -23.77
N PRO A 9 -8.17 8.10 -23.16
CA PRO A 9 -7.65 7.55 -21.92
C PRO A 9 -8.70 7.66 -20.80
N PRO A 10 -8.83 6.65 -19.93
CA PRO A 10 -9.74 6.72 -18.81
C PRO A 10 -9.37 7.90 -17.89
N PRO A 11 -10.37 8.57 -17.28
CA PRO A 11 -10.10 9.67 -16.37
C PRO A 11 -9.27 9.19 -15.17
N THR A 12 -8.21 9.93 -14.85
CA THR A 12 -7.37 9.67 -13.68
C THR A 12 -8.22 9.82 -12.42
N ARG A 13 -8.60 8.72 -11.78
CA ARG A 13 -9.22 8.76 -10.46
C ARG A 13 -8.19 9.24 -9.45
N VAL A 14 -8.43 10.41 -8.87
CA VAL A 14 -7.69 10.88 -7.71
C VAL A 14 -8.01 9.92 -6.56
N TYR A 15 -6.99 9.23 -6.07
CA TYR A 15 -7.12 8.41 -4.86
C TYR A 15 -7.50 9.34 -3.69
N VAL A 16 -8.73 9.18 -3.20
CA VAL A 16 -9.21 9.83 -1.98
C VAL A 16 -9.01 8.82 -0.85
N PRO A 17 -8.11 9.06 0.11
CA PRO A 17 -7.94 8.15 1.24
C PRO A 17 -9.26 8.04 2.02
N PRO A 18 -9.52 6.89 2.68
CA PRO A 18 -10.69 6.72 3.52
C PRO A 18 -10.75 7.85 4.55
N LEU A 19 -11.86 8.59 4.57
CA LEU A 19 -12.14 9.56 5.61
C LEU A 19 -12.19 8.79 6.93
N GLU A 20 -11.27 9.11 7.84
CA GLU A 20 -11.29 8.55 9.19
C GLU A 20 -12.69 8.71 9.80
N PRO A 21 -13.21 7.70 10.52
CA PRO A 21 -14.52 7.81 11.12
C PRO A 21 -14.52 8.99 12.08
N ALA A 22 -15.38 9.99 11.79
CA ALA A 22 -15.58 11.11 12.68
C ALA A 22 -15.96 10.60 14.08
N PRO A 23 -15.40 11.18 15.16
CA PRO A 23 -15.72 10.73 16.51
C PRO A 23 -17.22 10.88 16.76
N VAL A 24 -17.90 9.78 17.04
CA VAL A 24 -19.30 9.78 17.46
C VAL A 24 -19.34 10.44 18.85
N VAL A 25 -19.71 11.72 18.87
CA VAL A 25 -19.93 12.45 20.12
C VAL A 25 -21.21 11.91 20.76
N ALA A 26 -21.07 11.00 21.72
CA ALA A 26 -22.17 10.53 22.54
C ALA A 26 -22.66 11.67 23.44
N VAL A 27 -23.83 12.24 23.14
CA VAL A 27 -24.50 13.21 24.02
C VAL A 27 -25.15 12.46 25.17
N VAL A 28 -24.45 12.36 26.30
CA VAL A 28 -24.99 11.79 27.53
C VAL A 28 -25.99 12.78 28.17
N GLY A 29 -27.27 12.41 28.15
CA GLY A 29 -28.37 13.18 28.72
C GLY A 29 -28.22 13.41 30.23
N ARG A 30 -28.34 14.67 30.63
CA ARG A 30 -28.22 15.16 32.00
C ARG A 30 -29.42 14.73 32.86
N ARG A 31 -29.30 13.65 33.62
CA ARG A 31 -30.22 13.35 34.74
C ARG A 31 -29.67 13.96 36.01
N GLY A 32 -30.26 15.08 36.42
CA GLY A 32 -30.02 15.64 37.74
C GLY A 32 -30.60 14.73 38.82
N ARG A 33 -29.88 14.58 39.95
CA ARG A 33 -30.35 14.99 41.28
C ARG A 33 -29.39 14.56 42.41
N ARG A 34 -29.22 15.50 43.34
CA ARG A 34 -28.82 15.40 44.77
C ARG A 34 -27.33 15.26 45.14
N ARG A 35 -26.83 16.41 45.64
CA ARG A 35 -25.84 16.61 46.70
C ARG A 35 -25.67 15.40 47.64
N ARG A 36 -24.42 15.00 47.86
CA ARG A 36 -23.81 14.91 49.20
C ARG A 36 -22.27 14.99 49.10
N SER A 37 -21.74 15.70 50.08
CA SER A 37 -20.35 16.12 50.29
C SER A 37 -19.37 14.95 50.36
N GLY A 38 -18.20 15.12 49.76
CA GLY A 38 -17.08 14.18 49.80
C GLY A 38 -15.92 14.71 48.96
N SER A 39 -15.22 15.71 49.50
CA SER A 39 -14.05 16.37 48.92
C SER A 39 -12.86 15.42 48.84
N ALA A 40 -12.89 14.51 47.86
CA ALA A 40 -11.73 13.71 47.42
C ALA A 40 -11.80 13.37 45.91
N GLY A 41 -12.92 13.64 45.25
CA GLY A 41 -13.11 13.42 43.82
C GLY A 41 -12.26 14.30 42.88
N PRO A 42 -11.97 15.59 43.16
CA PRO A 42 -11.33 16.43 42.14
C PRO A 42 -9.86 16.05 41.96
N LEU A 43 -9.16 15.63 43.02
CA LEU A 43 -7.74 15.26 42.92
C LEU A 43 -7.55 13.94 42.16
N LEU A 44 -8.42 12.95 42.42
CA LEU A 44 -8.40 11.68 41.71
C LEU A 44 -8.75 11.87 40.22
N LEU A 45 -9.71 12.75 39.93
CA LEU A 45 -10.11 13.06 38.56
C LEU A 45 -9.02 13.84 37.81
N VAL A 46 -8.36 14.80 38.46
CA VAL A 46 -7.20 15.50 37.88
C VAL A 46 -6.05 14.52 37.64
N LEU A 47 -5.74 13.64 38.59
CA LEU A 47 -4.72 12.60 38.42
C LEU A 47 -5.05 11.69 37.23
N LEU A 48 -6.30 11.25 37.10
CA LEU A 48 -6.74 10.38 36.01
C LEU A 48 -6.69 11.10 34.66
N VAL A 49 -7.03 12.39 34.60
CA VAL A 49 -6.87 13.22 33.40
C VAL A 49 -5.39 13.42 33.06
N VAL A 50 -4.52 13.65 34.04
CA VAL A 50 -3.07 13.79 33.82
C VAL A 50 -2.47 12.46 33.33
N VAL A 51 -2.90 11.32 33.86
CA VAL A 51 -2.45 10.00 33.40
C VAL A 51 -2.98 9.69 31.99
N MET A 52 -4.24 10.00 31.68
CA MET A 52 -4.79 9.80 30.33
C MET A 52 -4.14 10.73 29.29
N VAL A 53 -3.88 11.99 29.64
CA VAL A 53 -3.18 12.93 28.76
C VAL A 53 -1.70 12.57 28.66
N GLY A 54 -1.05 12.11 29.72
CA GLY A 54 0.33 11.64 29.71
C GLY A 54 0.50 10.37 28.88
N ALA A 55 -0.39 9.39 29.05
CA ALA A 55 -0.41 8.15 28.27
C ALA A 55 -0.76 8.40 26.79
N GLY A 56 -1.67 9.33 26.49
CA GLY A 56 -2.00 9.74 25.12
C GLY A 56 -0.89 10.51 24.40
N ARG A 57 0.15 10.97 25.13
CA ARG A 57 1.35 11.58 24.54
C ARG A 57 2.48 10.59 24.28
N LEU A 58 2.36 9.35 24.77
CA LEU A 58 3.32 8.25 24.54
C LEU A 58 3.01 7.44 23.27
N THR A 59 1.84 7.66 22.66
CA THR A 59 1.51 7.14 21.33
C THR A 59 1.67 8.25 20.32
N GLU A 60 2.92 8.66 20.07
CA GLU A 60 3.21 9.35 18.82
C GLU A 60 2.89 8.37 17.68
N PRO A 61 1.96 8.70 16.76
CA PRO A 61 1.86 7.94 15.53
C PRO A 61 3.22 8.05 14.87
N ALA A 62 3.86 6.91 14.58
CA ALA A 62 5.11 6.88 13.87
C ALA A 62 4.98 7.81 12.66
N ALA A 63 5.77 8.89 12.68
CA ALA A 63 5.89 9.75 11.52
C ALA A 63 6.25 8.81 10.37
N HIS A 64 5.37 8.71 9.38
CA HIS A 64 5.68 7.98 8.16
C HIS A 64 6.79 8.78 7.49
N GLY A 65 8.03 8.46 7.85
CA GLY A 65 9.22 9.00 7.22
C GLY A 65 9.06 8.82 5.71
N ARG A 66 9.64 9.72 4.92
CA ARG A 66 9.72 9.54 3.46
C ARG A 66 10.18 8.10 3.21
N GLY A 67 9.25 7.24 2.84
CA GLY A 67 9.41 5.80 2.99
C GLY A 67 10.59 5.36 2.17
N GLU A 68 11.59 4.77 2.81
CA GLU A 68 12.63 4.05 2.11
C GLU A 68 11.96 2.87 1.39
N ILE A 69 12.13 2.81 0.07
CA ILE A 69 11.64 1.69 -0.74
C ILE A 69 12.82 0.75 -0.92
N VAL A 70 12.74 -0.40 -0.26
CA VAL A 70 13.70 -1.50 -0.45
C VAL A 70 13.14 -2.41 -1.54
N LEU A 71 14.01 -2.83 -2.47
CA LEU A 71 13.63 -3.81 -3.48
C LEU A 71 13.45 -5.18 -2.81
N GLU A 72 12.29 -5.78 -3.05
CA GLU A 72 12.00 -7.17 -2.69
C GLU A 72 12.18 -8.04 -3.94
N ASP A 73 12.60 -9.30 -3.74
CA ASP A 73 12.68 -10.28 -4.81
C ASP A 73 11.32 -10.48 -5.50
N ALA A 74 11.30 -10.66 -6.83
CA ALA A 74 10.08 -10.86 -7.60
C ALA A 74 9.15 -11.98 -7.08
N PRO A 75 9.63 -13.16 -6.66
CA PRO A 75 8.78 -14.18 -6.03
C PRO A 75 8.37 -13.88 -4.58
N GLY A 76 8.93 -12.84 -3.95
CA GLY A 76 8.59 -12.44 -2.58
C GLY A 76 7.12 -12.02 -2.45
N ALA A 77 6.42 -12.58 -1.48
CA ALA A 77 5.00 -12.28 -1.24
C ALA A 77 4.79 -11.04 -0.34
N GLY A 78 5.82 -10.59 0.37
CA GLY A 78 5.71 -9.52 1.37
C GLY A 78 4.91 -9.93 2.63
N GLN A 79 4.68 -8.97 3.53
CA GLN A 79 4.04 -9.25 4.83
C GLN A 79 2.52 -9.47 4.75
N HIS A 80 1.86 -8.79 3.82
CA HIS A 80 0.40 -8.82 3.66
C HIS A 80 0.04 -9.00 2.18
N PRO A 81 0.37 -10.16 1.58
CA PRO A 81 0.08 -10.41 0.18
C PRO A 81 -1.44 -10.35 -0.07
N PHE A 82 -1.83 -9.61 -1.09
CA PHE A 82 -3.20 -9.69 -1.60
C PHE A 82 -3.43 -11.09 -2.17
N THR A 83 -2.63 -11.52 -3.15
CA THR A 83 -2.65 -12.88 -3.70
C THR A 83 -1.35 -13.62 -3.39
N ALA A 84 -1.30 -14.94 -3.61
CA ALA A 84 -0.01 -15.61 -3.61
C ALA A 84 0.88 -15.03 -4.72
N SER A 85 2.20 -15.23 -4.61
CA SER A 85 3.11 -14.77 -5.66
C SER A 85 2.77 -15.40 -7.01
N VAL A 86 2.69 -14.55 -8.02
CA VAL A 86 2.43 -14.93 -9.42
C VAL A 86 3.71 -14.85 -10.26
N ALA A 87 4.86 -14.53 -9.68
CA ALA A 87 6.11 -14.51 -10.41
C ALA A 87 6.48 -15.91 -10.92
N THR A 88 6.91 -15.99 -12.18
CA THR A 88 7.35 -17.26 -12.79
C THR A 88 8.81 -17.59 -12.49
N GLY A 89 9.56 -16.65 -11.90
CA GLY A 89 10.97 -16.81 -11.56
C GLY A 89 11.56 -15.53 -10.95
N PRO A 90 12.87 -15.54 -10.64
CA PRO A 90 13.56 -14.35 -10.13
C PRO A 90 13.62 -13.23 -11.17
N ALA A 91 13.77 -11.99 -10.70
CA ALA A 91 14.02 -10.86 -11.57
C ALA A 91 15.35 -11.08 -12.31
N PRO A 92 15.40 -10.88 -13.65
CA PRO A 92 16.67 -10.85 -14.36
C PRO A 92 17.52 -9.68 -13.84
N SER A 93 18.84 -9.89 -13.72
CA SER A 93 19.76 -8.89 -13.16
C SER A 93 19.58 -7.52 -13.79
N ALA A 94 19.50 -6.50 -12.93
CA ALA A 94 19.55 -5.10 -13.31
C ALA A 94 20.84 -4.79 -14.08
N ALA A 95 20.75 -3.91 -15.07
CA ALA A 95 21.94 -3.21 -15.51
C ALA A 95 22.45 -2.38 -14.33
N THR A 96 23.75 -2.42 -14.06
CA THR A 96 24.36 -1.68 -12.94
C THR A 96 23.93 -0.21 -13.02
N PRO A 97 23.31 0.37 -11.96
CA PRO A 97 22.94 1.77 -12.00
C PRO A 97 24.19 2.60 -12.30
N ALA A 98 24.10 3.50 -13.28
CA ALA A 98 25.17 4.43 -13.58
C ALA A 98 25.39 5.31 -12.33
N THR A 99 26.48 5.02 -11.61
CA THR A 99 27.07 5.80 -10.50
C THR A 99 26.05 6.57 -9.66
N GLY A 100 25.48 5.93 -8.65
CA GLY A 100 24.83 6.63 -7.55
C GLY A 100 25.85 7.42 -6.73
N GLU A 101 25.50 8.64 -6.34
CA GLU A 101 26.30 9.45 -5.41
C GLU A 101 26.40 8.69 -4.07
N THR A 102 27.62 8.42 -3.61
CA THR A 102 27.84 7.78 -2.31
C THR A 102 27.35 8.74 -1.23
N ALA A 103 26.30 8.37 -0.50
CA ALA A 103 25.93 9.10 0.70
C ALA A 103 27.15 9.15 1.65
N PRO A 104 27.61 10.34 2.09
CA PRO A 104 28.76 10.42 2.99
C PRO A 104 28.39 9.78 4.33
N GLY A 105 29.01 8.65 4.71
CA GLY A 105 28.94 8.16 6.09
C GLY A 105 28.90 6.66 6.36
N LEU A 106 28.86 5.76 5.38
CA LEU A 106 28.82 4.31 5.65
C LEU A 106 30.19 3.65 5.41
N SER A 107 31.06 3.70 6.42
CA SER A 107 32.21 2.79 6.53
C SER A 107 31.79 1.53 7.30
N GLY A 108 31.70 0.40 6.59
CA GLY A 108 31.60 -0.94 7.16
C GLY A 108 30.31 -1.69 6.80
N ALA A 109 30.49 -2.87 6.18
CA ALA A 109 29.48 -3.86 5.79
C ALA A 109 28.37 -3.35 4.85
N THR A 110 28.53 -3.63 3.54
CA THR A 110 27.49 -3.51 2.49
C THR A 110 26.59 -2.29 2.66
N ALA A 111 27.13 -1.11 2.38
CA ALA A 111 26.31 0.09 2.23
C ALA A 111 25.28 -0.17 1.12
N ALA A 112 24.03 -0.39 1.49
CA ALA A 112 22.91 -0.38 0.55
C ALA A 112 22.90 1.02 -0.07
N VAL A 113 23.27 1.10 -1.35
CA VAL A 113 23.23 2.36 -2.08
C VAL A 113 21.76 2.67 -2.32
N ILE A 114 21.19 3.57 -1.53
CA ILE A 114 19.85 4.08 -1.77
C ILE A 114 19.93 4.91 -3.05
N THR A 115 19.47 4.35 -4.16
CA THR A 115 19.42 5.04 -5.45
C THR A 115 18.01 5.57 -5.70
N THR A 116 17.89 6.86 -5.97
CA THR A 116 16.63 7.44 -6.45
C THR A 116 16.58 7.34 -7.97
N VAL A 117 15.66 6.51 -8.48
CA VAL A 117 15.43 6.36 -9.93
C VAL A 117 14.03 6.86 -10.26
N ARG A 118 13.87 7.55 -11.40
CA ARG A 118 12.55 7.94 -11.90
C ARG A 118 11.85 6.68 -12.42
N GLY A 119 10.62 6.38 -11.97
CA GLY A 119 9.88 5.20 -12.43
C GLY A 119 9.67 5.15 -13.95
N SER A 120 9.56 6.30 -14.62
CA SER A 120 9.46 6.37 -16.07
C SER A 120 10.78 6.21 -16.83
N GLN A 121 11.89 5.91 -16.14
CA GLN A 121 13.20 5.72 -16.77
C GLN A 121 13.13 4.50 -17.70
N PRO A 122 13.48 4.64 -18.99
CA PRO A 122 13.53 3.50 -19.90
C PRO A 122 14.45 2.40 -19.36
N GLY A 123 13.96 1.16 -19.38
CA GLY A 123 14.71 -0.01 -18.90
C GLY A 123 14.60 -0.30 -17.40
N PHE A 124 13.95 0.56 -16.61
CA PHE A 124 13.69 0.33 -15.18
C PHE A 124 12.65 -0.77 -14.93
N TYR A 125 11.62 -0.81 -15.76
CA TYR A 125 10.72 -1.95 -15.86
C TYR A 125 11.15 -2.83 -17.03
N GLY A 126 11.19 -4.13 -16.79
CA GLY A 126 11.68 -5.09 -17.75
C GLY A 126 10.79 -6.30 -17.89
N GLY A 127 10.64 -6.76 -19.12
CA GLY A 127 10.05 -8.04 -19.48
C GLY A 127 10.59 -8.45 -20.85
N THR A 128 10.54 -9.73 -21.17
CA THR A 128 10.89 -10.21 -22.52
C THR A 128 9.59 -10.53 -23.24
N ARG A 129 9.45 -10.06 -24.48
CA ARG A 129 8.32 -10.44 -25.32
C ARG A 129 8.24 -11.97 -25.39
N ASN A 130 7.09 -12.54 -25.03
CA ASN A 130 6.83 -13.99 -24.94
C ASN A 130 7.56 -14.74 -23.80
N ALA A 131 8.20 -14.07 -22.85
CA ALA A 131 8.60 -14.68 -21.59
C ALA A 131 7.84 -13.98 -20.46
N ALA A 132 6.75 -14.61 -20.02
CA ALA A 132 5.90 -14.05 -18.98
C ALA A 132 6.68 -14.00 -17.67
N SER A 133 6.82 -12.80 -17.10
CA SER A 133 7.36 -12.62 -15.75
C SER A 133 6.34 -12.97 -14.66
N CYS A 134 5.05 -13.01 -15.03
CA CYS A 134 3.94 -13.29 -14.15
C CYS A 134 3.01 -14.34 -14.79
N ASP A 135 2.50 -15.25 -13.97
CA ASP A 135 1.46 -16.20 -14.32
C ASP A 135 0.08 -15.55 -14.11
N ALA A 136 -0.48 -15.03 -15.20
CA ALA A 136 -1.80 -14.39 -15.17
C ALA A 136 -2.92 -15.38 -14.81
N GLN A 137 -2.78 -16.65 -15.19
CA GLN A 137 -3.79 -17.67 -14.89
C GLN A 137 -3.83 -17.93 -13.38
N ARG A 138 -2.67 -18.01 -12.73
CA ARG A 138 -2.57 -18.12 -11.28
C ARG A 138 -3.17 -16.91 -10.56
N LEU A 139 -2.95 -15.68 -11.07
CA LEU A 139 -3.60 -14.49 -10.53
C LEU A 139 -5.14 -14.62 -10.58
N ILE A 140 -5.67 -15.02 -11.73
CA ILE A 140 -7.11 -15.20 -11.95
C ILE A 140 -7.67 -16.24 -10.99
N GLU A 141 -7.00 -17.39 -10.84
CA GLU A 141 -7.40 -18.45 -9.93
C GLU A 141 -7.41 -17.98 -8.46
N ASP A 142 -6.40 -17.22 -8.04
CA ASP A 142 -6.33 -16.70 -6.68
C ASP A 142 -7.43 -15.68 -6.39
N LEU A 143 -7.72 -14.78 -7.33
CA LEU A 143 -8.84 -13.84 -7.19
C LEU A 143 -10.19 -14.58 -7.14
N GLN A 144 -10.39 -15.61 -7.97
CA GLN A 144 -11.64 -16.37 -8.03
C GLN A 144 -11.92 -17.20 -6.77
N LYS A 145 -10.89 -17.59 -6.01
CA LYS A 145 -11.06 -18.26 -4.71
C LYS A 145 -11.73 -17.37 -3.66
N THR A 146 -11.60 -16.05 -3.79
CA THR A 146 -12.10 -15.09 -2.80
C THR A 146 -12.98 -14.02 -3.49
N PRO A 147 -14.31 -14.22 -3.57
CA PRO A 147 -15.21 -13.30 -4.29
C PRO A 147 -15.12 -11.84 -3.85
N ALA A 148 -14.90 -11.58 -2.55
CA ALA A 148 -14.71 -10.22 -2.03
C ALA A 148 -13.43 -9.56 -2.57
N GLN A 149 -12.37 -10.34 -2.75
CA GLN A 149 -11.10 -9.88 -3.27
C GLN A 149 -11.15 -9.62 -4.77
N ALA A 150 -11.79 -10.51 -5.53
CA ALA A 150 -12.09 -10.30 -6.93
C ALA A 150 -12.92 -9.02 -7.14
N ALA A 151 -13.94 -8.79 -6.32
CA ALA A 151 -14.74 -7.57 -6.37
C ALA A 151 -13.91 -6.31 -6.09
N ALA A 152 -13.09 -6.31 -5.04
CA ALA A 152 -12.22 -5.19 -4.70
C ALA A 152 -11.20 -4.89 -5.82
N TRP A 153 -10.61 -5.93 -6.41
CA TRP A 153 -9.67 -5.76 -7.53
C TRP A 153 -10.36 -5.19 -8.78
N ALA A 154 -11.52 -5.76 -9.16
CA ALA A 154 -12.29 -5.30 -10.30
C ALA A 154 -12.75 -3.83 -10.15
N GLU A 155 -13.09 -3.40 -8.92
CA GLU A 155 -13.46 -2.02 -8.63
C GLU A 155 -12.31 -1.03 -8.90
N VAL A 156 -11.07 -1.39 -8.56
CA VAL A 156 -9.87 -0.58 -8.81
C VAL A 156 -9.60 -0.43 -10.30
N GLU A 157 -9.72 -1.53 -11.05
CA GLU A 157 -9.54 -1.55 -12.51
C GLU A 157 -10.74 -0.96 -13.28
N GLY A 158 -11.87 -0.72 -12.60
CA GLY A 158 -13.07 -0.17 -13.21
C GLY A 158 -13.82 -1.15 -14.13
N ILE A 159 -13.69 -2.45 -13.87
CA ILE A 159 -14.33 -3.54 -14.63
C ILE A 159 -15.30 -4.33 -13.75
N THR A 160 -16.06 -5.28 -14.32
CA THR A 160 -16.84 -6.21 -13.51
C THR A 160 -16.00 -7.45 -13.13
N PRO A 161 -16.34 -8.16 -12.04
CA PRO A 161 -15.63 -9.39 -11.67
C PRO A 161 -15.61 -10.47 -12.76
N GLN A 162 -16.60 -10.46 -13.67
CA GLN A 162 -16.68 -11.38 -14.80
C GLN A 162 -15.64 -11.06 -15.90
N ASP A 163 -15.17 -9.82 -15.97
CA ASP A 163 -14.19 -9.34 -16.95
C ASP A 163 -12.74 -9.55 -16.49
N ILE A 164 -12.52 -10.01 -15.25
CA ILE A 164 -11.17 -10.24 -14.69
C ILE A 164 -10.32 -11.15 -15.60
N PRO A 165 -10.80 -12.28 -16.13
CA PRO A 165 -9.97 -13.16 -16.94
C PRO A 165 -9.50 -12.52 -18.24
N SER A 166 -10.37 -11.78 -18.93
CA SER A 166 -10.04 -11.12 -20.19
C SER A 166 -9.11 -9.92 -19.95
N PHE A 167 -9.36 -9.14 -18.91
CA PHE A 167 -8.50 -8.03 -18.52
C PHE A 167 -7.11 -8.50 -18.13
N ALA A 168 -7.00 -9.43 -17.17
CA ALA A 168 -5.71 -9.92 -16.67
C ALA A 168 -4.90 -10.61 -17.78
N GLY A 169 -5.56 -11.36 -18.66
CA GLY A 169 -4.91 -11.97 -19.83
C GLY A 169 -4.41 -10.96 -20.88
N GLY A 170 -4.93 -9.73 -20.89
CA GLY A 170 -4.47 -8.64 -21.75
C GLY A 170 -3.29 -7.83 -21.19
N LEU A 171 -2.93 -8.04 -19.93
CA LEU A 171 -1.83 -7.31 -19.28
C LEU A 171 -0.47 -7.81 -19.76
N THR A 172 0.48 -6.89 -19.88
CA THR A 172 1.88 -7.23 -20.10
C THR A 172 2.60 -7.27 -18.75
N GLY A 173 3.01 -8.46 -18.32
CA GLY A 173 3.82 -8.62 -17.11
C GLY A 173 5.18 -7.93 -17.25
N VAL A 174 5.57 -7.18 -16.22
CA VAL A 174 6.88 -6.52 -16.10
C VAL A 174 7.43 -6.72 -14.69
N VAL A 175 8.75 -6.63 -14.56
CA VAL A 175 9.47 -6.73 -13.28
C VAL A 175 10.34 -5.48 -13.12
N LEU A 176 10.41 -4.99 -11.89
CA LEU A 176 11.38 -3.97 -11.49
C LEU A 176 12.78 -4.57 -11.47
N ARG A 177 13.73 -3.93 -12.16
CA ARG A 177 15.13 -4.36 -12.24
C ARG A 177 16.03 -3.31 -11.63
#